data_AF-A0A925JKE7-F1
#
_entry.id   AF-A0A925JKE7-F1
#
_cell.length_a   1.000
_cell.length_b   1.000
_cell.length_c   1.000
_cell.angle_alpha   90.00
_cell.angle_beta   90.00
_cell.angle_gamma   90.00
#
_symmetry.space_group_name_H-M   'P 1'
#
loop_
_entity.id
_entity.type
_entity.pdbx_description
1 polymer ?
#
loop_
_entity_poly.entity_id
_entity_poly.type
_entity_poly.pdbx_seq_one_letter_code
_entity_poly.pdbx_strand_id
1 'polypeptide(L)' 'MIDDKQLPEGWTQFKLGNVCKILPGYGFPKDLQGGKTGEYPFYKVGDISKNVKAGHKYLENSDNYIDEGVLKKIKAKLF' A
#
# COMPACT_ATOMS: atom_id res chain seq x y z
N MET A 1 26.18 -4.96 -13.35
CA MET A 1 25.48 -6.23 -13.06
C MET A 1 25.76 -6.52 -11.59
N ILE A 2 24.74 -6.87 -10.79
CA ILE A 2 24.96 -7.17 -9.38
C ILE A 2 25.77 -8.47 -9.33
N ASP A 3 26.94 -8.43 -8.69
CA ASP A 3 27.81 -9.58 -8.48
C ASP A 3 27.01 -10.79 -7.99
N ASP A 4 27.27 -11.95 -8.58
CA ASP A 4 26.81 -13.26 -8.13
C ASP A 4 27.45 -13.58 -6.77
N LYS A 5 27.03 -12.89 -5.71
CA LYS A 5 27.28 -13.35 -4.36
C LYS A 5 26.57 -14.69 -4.21
N GLN A 6 27.34 -15.70 -3.81
CA GLN A 6 26.81 -17.04 -3.52
C GLN A 6 25.68 -16.90 -2.50
N LEU A 7 24.45 -17.20 -2.92
CA LEU A 7 23.28 -17.19 -2.05
C LEU A 7 23.42 -18.31 -1.00
N PRO A 8 22.83 -18.15 0.20
CA PRO A 8 22.80 -19.24 1.18
C PRO A 8 22.11 -20.49 0.59
N GLU A 9 22.44 -21.67 1.12
CA GLU A 9 21.82 -22.92 0.70
C GLU A 9 20.29 -22.84 0.79
N GLY A 10 19.60 -23.27 -0.27
CA GLY A 10 18.14 -23.20 -0.37
C GLY A 10 17.55 -21.84 -0.80
N TRP A 11 18.37 -20.81 -1.02
CA TRP A 11 17.89 -19.52 -1.53
C TRP A 11 17.93 -19.44 -3.05
N THR A 12 16.94 -18.75 -3.63
CA THR A 12 16.88 -18.48 -5.07
C THR A 12 16.49 -17.02 -5.31
N GLN A 13 17.08 -16.40 -6.31
CA GLN A 13 16.79 -15.03 -6.71
C GLN A 13 15.80 -15.00 -7.88
N PHE A 14 14.78 -14.14 -7.77
CA PHE A 14 13.82 -13.89 -8.83
C PHE A 14 13.65 -12.39 -9.06
N LYS A 15 13.27 -12.01 -10.28
CA LYS A 15 12.71 -10.66 -10.53
C LYS A 15 11.34 -10.58 -9.87
N LEU A 16 11.03 -9.46 -9.22
CA LEU A 16 9.72 -9.26 -8.57
C LEU A 16 8.53 -9.53 -9.51
N GLY A 17 8.63 -9.07 -10.76
CA GLY A 17 7.58 -9.30 -11.76
C GLY A 17 7.31 -10.76 -12.10
N ASN A 18 8.17 -11.71 -11.68
CA ASN A 18 7.94 -13.13 -11.87
C ASN A 18 7.16 -13.77 -10.71
N VAL A 19 7.11 -13.14 -9.54
CA VAL A 19 6.55 -13.72 -8.30
C VAL A 19 5.43 -12.88 -7.70
N CYS A 20 5.24 -11.65 -8.15
CA CYS A 20 4.16 -10.79 -7.68
C CYS A 20 3.64 -9.86 -8.78
N LYS A 21 2.42 -9.34 -8.55
CA LYS A 21 1.85 -8.26 -9.35
C LYS A 21 2.30 -6.92 -8.74
N ILE A 22 2.95 -6.09 -9.54
CA ILE A 22 3.34 -4.74 -9.14
C ILE A 22 2.17 -3.80 -9.46
N LEU A 23 1.64 -3.15 -8.44
CA LEU A 23 0.56 -2.18 -8.56
C LEU A 23 1.08 -0.77 -8.22
N PRO A 24 0.73 0.26 -9.01
CA PRO A 24 0.99 1.63 -8.61
C PRO A 24 0.04 2.05 -7.48
N GLY A 25 0.47 3.00 -6.66
CA GLY A 25 -0.44 3.72 -5.77
C GLY A 25 -1.30 4.73 -6.54
N TYR A 26 -2.27 5.33 -5.84
CA TYR A 26 -3.13 6.38 -6.40
C TYR A 26 -2.74 7.75 -5.86
N GLY A 27 -2.75 8.77 -6.71
CA GLY A 27 -2.61 10.14 -6.27
C GLY A 27 -3.81 10.54 -5.42
N PHE A 28 -3.56 11.13 -4.25
CA PHE A 28 -4.63 11.52 -3.32
C PHE A 28 -4.57 13.03 -3.01
N PRO A 29 -5.37 13.83 -3.74
CA PRO A 29 -5.48 15.28 -3.56
C PRO A 29 -5.71 15.72 -2.11
N LYS A 30 -5.18 16.88 -1.71
CA LYS A 30 -5.25 17.38 -0.33
C LYS A 30 -6.68 17.68 0.13
N ASP A 31 -7.54 18.13 -0.78
CA ASP A 31 -8.96 18.42 -0.55
C ASP A 31 -9.78 17.16 -0.22
N LEU A 32 -9.26 15.97 -0.53
CA LEU A 32 -9.90 14.70 -0.24
C LEU A 32 -9.36 14.02 1.04
N GLN A 33 -8.33 14.59 1.68
CA GLN A 33 -7.68 14.00 2.85
C GLN A 33 -8.39 14.34 4.17
N GLY A 34 -8.23 13.46 5.17
CA GLY A 34 -8.73 13.65 6.53
C GLY A 34 -10.14 13.09 6.78
N GLY A 35 -10.80 12.54 5.76
CA GLY A 35 -12.08 11.85 5.93
C GLY A 35 -11.96 10.64 6.86
N LYS A 36 -12.63 10.66 8.01
CA LYS A 36 -12.60 9.55 8.99
C LYS A 36 -13.70 8.51 8.77
N THR A 37 -14.58 8.76 7.81
CA THR A 37 -15.74 7.95 7.47
C THR A 37 -15.73 7.65 5.98
N GLY A 38 -16.15 6.46 5.60
CA GLY A 38 -16.25 6.03 4.21
C GLY A 38 -16.27 4.51 4.12
N GLU A 39 -16.46 4.00 2.91
CA GLU A 39 -16.56 2.56 2.66
C GLU A 39 -15.19 1.90 2.55
N TYR A 40 -14.19 2.63 2.06
CA TYR A 40 -12.87 2.08 1.75
C TYR A 40 -11.76 2.86 2.46
N PRO A 41 -10.83 2.18 3.17
CA PRO A 41 -9.66 2.84 3.72
C PRO A 41 -8.69 3.24 2.61
N PHE A 42 -8.19 4.47 2.67
CA PHE A 42 -7.12 4.98 1.81
C PHE A 42 -5.83 5.14 2.60
N TYR A 43 -4.92 4.15 2.50
CA TYR A 43 -3.68 4.13 3.26
C TYR A 43 -2.58 5.00 2.63
N LYS A 44 -1.88 5.76 3.48
CA LYS A 44 -0.67 6.51 3.16
C LYS A 44 0.49 6.05 4.04
N VAL A 45 1.70 6.52 3.73
CA VAL A 45 2.92 6.21 4.50
C VAL A 45 2.81 6.53 6.00
N GLY A 46 2.03 7.55 6.36
CA GLY A 46 1.75 7.89 7.76
C GLY A 46 0.96 6.80 8.49
N ASP A 47 0.00 6.17 7.81
CA ASP A 47 -0.82 5.09 8.38
C ASP A 47 0.04 3.84 8.64
N ILE A 48 0.96 3.52 7.73
CA ILE A 48 1.92 2.42 7.93
C ILE A 48 2.72 2.65 9.22
N SER A 49 3.28 3.86 9.37
CA SER A 49 4.08 4.21 10.54
C SER A 49 3.27 4.13 11.85
N LYS A 50 2.01 4.55 11.82
CA LYS A 50 1.11 4.51 12.98
C LYS A 50 0.72 3.09 13.37
N ASN A 51 0.36 2.24 12.41
CA ASN A 51 0.02 0.84 12.68
C ASN A 51 1.20 0.08 13.25
N VAL A 52 2.41 0.27 12.72
CA VAL A 52 3.62 -0.36 13.28
C VAL A 52 3.89 0.10 14.71
N LYS A 53 3.76 1.41 15.00
CA LYS A 53 3.93 1.94 16.36
C LYS A 53 2.88 1.44 17.35
N ALA A 54 1.68 1.13 16.87
CA ALA A 54 0.62 0.52 17.66
C ALA A 54 0.82 -1.00 17.85
N GLY A 55 1.88 -1.59 17.30
CA GLY A 55 2.15 -3.03 17.40
C GLY A 55 1.34 -3.88 16.41
N HIS A 56 0.68 -3.28 15.43
CA HIS A 56 -0.12 -4.02 14.46
C HIS A 56 0.78 -4.67 13.41
N LYS A 57 0.48 -5.94 13.10
CA LYS A 57 1.09 -6.68 12.00
C LYS A 57 0.50 -6.30 10.64
N TYR A 58 -0.78 -5.91 10.63
CA TYR A 58 -1.52 -5.52 9.43
C TYR A 58 -1.92 -4.05 9.50
N LEU A 59 -2.31 -3.49 8.35
CA LEU A 59 -2.89 -2.15 8.30
C LEU A 59 -4.33 -2.22 8.76
N GLU A 60 -4.58 -1.93 10.03
CA GLU A 60 -5.92 -1.99 10.62
C GLU A 60 -6.57 -0.60 10.66
N ASN A 61 -5.78 0.46 10.78
CA ASN A 61 -6.28 1.82 10.91
C ASN A 61 -5.79 2.72 9.78
N SER A 62 -6.70 3.52 9.22
CA SER A 62 -6.40 4.58 8.26
C SER A 62 -6.89 5.92 8.78
N ASP A 63 -6.13 6.97 8.53
CA ASP A 63 -6.57 8.35 8.76
C ASP A 63 -7.48 8.89 7.67
N ASN A 64 -7.63 8.16 6.56
CA ASN A 64 -8.40 8.56 5.40
C ASN A 64 -9.29 7.40 4.95
N TYR A 65 -10.57 7.69 4.79
CA TYR A 65 -11.57 6.81 4.22
C TYR A 65 -12.25 7.54 3.06
N ILE A 66 -12.56 6.77 2.02
CA ILE A 66 -13.17 7.26 0.80
C ILE A 66 -14.44 6.46 0.53
N ASP A 67 -15.38 7.08 -0.17
CA ASP A 67 -16.56 6.42 -0.71
C ASP A 67 -16.37 6.06 -2.20
N GLU A 68 -17.35 5.36 -2.76
CA GLU A 68 -17.43 5.01 -4.18
C GLU A 68 -17.31 6.24 -5.12
N GLY A 69 -17.80 7.41 -4.70
CA GLY A 69 -17.71 8.64 -5.47
C GLY A 69 -16.26 9.13 -5.62
N VAL A 70 -15.52 9.14 -4.50
CA VAL A 70 -14.10 9.48 -4.47
C VAL A 70 -13.26 8.43 -5.20
N LEU A 71 -13.57 7.14 -5.02
CA LEU A 71 -12.90 6.04 -5.72
C LEU A 71 -12.94 6.26 -7.25
N LYS A 72 -14.11 6.59 -7.78
CA LYS A 72 -14.32 6.95 -9.20
C LYS A 72 -13.57 8.22 -9.59
N LYS A 73 -13.64 9.28 -8.77
CA LYS A 73 -12.96 10.57 -9.04
C LYS A 73 -11.45 10.40 -9.23
N ILE A 74 -10.80 9.59 -8.40
CA ILE A 74 -9.35 9.35 -8.47
C ILE A 74 -8.98 8.16 -9.39
N LYS A 75 -9.97 7.53 -10.02
CA LYS A 75 -9.82 6.34 -10.88
C LYS A 75 -9.08 5.20 -10.18
N ALA A 76 -9.33 5.06 -8.88
CA ALA A 76 -8.78 3.97 -8.08
C ALA A 76 -9.53 2.66 -8.33
N LYS A 77 -8.87 1.54 -8.05
CA LYS A 77 -9.44 0.20 -8.11
C LYS A 77 -9.23 -0.50 -6.78
N LEU A 78 -10.26 -1.20 -6.32
CA LEU A 78 -10.19 -2.15 -5.21
C LEU A 78 -9.44 -3.40 -5.68
N PHE A 79 -8.73 -4.06 -4.76
CA PHE A 79 -7.90 -5.24 -5.01
C PHE A 79 -8.03 -6.24 -3.87
#